data_AF-R4LTE4-F1
#
_entry.id   AF-R4LTE4-F1
#
_cell.length_a   1.000
_cell.length_b   1.000
_cell.length_c   1.000
_cell.angle_alpha   90.00
_cell.angle_beta   90.00
_cell.angle_gamma   90.00
#
_symmetry.space_group_name_H-M   'P 1'
#
loop_
_entity.id
_entity.type
_entity.pdbx_description
1 polymer ?
#
loop_
_entity_poly.entity_id
_entity_poly.type
_entity_poly.pdbx_seq_one_letter_code
_entity_poly.pdbx_strand_id
1 'polypeptide(L)'
;MRPAVLLMLDMRDYTEPPGDVTGYRELWREIEPVLLGRDLRRSGDIEVVTPGRGRVTAVVVDASGSPPVADSSTTFAVCGLLERPQLRYRCGPCADAGQARYGPFICADCARTDPARRVCDDHVVILDLTFARATCPAHVPSCECRRTATFWCAGPRCNRRRAWCDSHRRRHPGDPLTSYCDGCYELRFPACATQGCASTGSLACEFSTAVAGQRGACGTRCCAGHAFRWQVYGPHRRGLVLCAAHRRTLPALSPPEVVEQIVRGTRARRRGTARVPKLPRLSTLRHIFINVRQHLYDLSTLYDLVRTPGSTDPGLRPLLSEHDAGWLEELRVDEIEGREGERRFAALQQIMADLGYADLAGRLSLSVYKPRTGDLWVRVPEELRSRFIGRQGSTIKELQRRLGLTIKLEKL
;
A
#
# COMPACT_ATOMS: atom_id res chain seq x y z
N MET A 1 -22.69 -20.99 66.56
CA MET A 1 -23.33 -21.81 65.50
C MET A 1 -22.38 -22.94 65.17
N ARG A 2 -22.84 -24.19 65.12
CA ARG A 2 -22.00 -25.29 64.61
C ARG A 2 -21.80 -25.07 63.10
N PRO A 3 -20.59 -25.32 62.55
CA PRO A 3 -20.38 -25.23 61.11
C PRO A 3 -21.25 -26.27 60.39
N ALA A 4 -21.78 -25.91 59.23
CA ALA A 4 -22.56 -26.82 58.41
C ALA A 4 -21.65 -27.89 57.78
N VAL A 5 -22.15 -29.12 57.67
CA VAL A 5 -21.51 -30.19 56.91
C VAL A 5 -21.62 -29.86 55.43
N LEU A 6 -20.47 -29.75 54.76
CA LEU A 6 -20.41 -29.44 53.33
C LEU A 6 -20.55 -30.70 52.49
N LEU A 7 -21.51 -30.69 51.57
CA LEU A 7 -21.81 -31.80 50.67
C LEU A 7 -21.60 -31.40 49.21
N MET A 8 -21.02 -32.30 48.44
CA MET A 8 -21.07 -32.30 46.98
C MET A 8 -21.99 -33.43 46.54
N LEU A 9 -22.99 -33.14 45.69
CA LEU A 9 -23.88 -34.17 45.16
C LEU A 9 -23.41 -34.57 43.76
N ASP A 10 -23.07 -35.84 43.57
CA ASP A 10 -22.85 -36.43 42.26
C ASP A 10 -24.17 -36.98 41.71
N MET A 11 -24.61 -36.36 40.61
CA MET A 11 -25.88 -36.60 39.95
C MET A 11 -25.69 -37.15 38.53
N ARG A 12 -24.48 -37.59 38.15
CA ARG A 12 -24.20 -38.09 36.80
C ARG A 12 -24.99 -39.34 36.41
N ASP A 13 -25.43 -40.11 37.41
CA ASP A 13 -26.27 -41.30 37.30
C ASP A 13 -27.74 -41.05 37.67
N TYR A 14 -28.12 -39.79 37.95
CA TYR A 14 -29.49 -39.38 38.21
C TYR A 14 -30.15 -38.95 36.90
N THR A 15 -31.23 -39.63 36.50
CA THR A 15 -31.81 -39.50 35.15
C THR A 15 -32.67 -38.24 34.98
N GLU A 16 -33.17 -37.67 36.07
CA GLU A 16 -34.06 -36.50 36.07
C GLU A 16 -33.55 -35.41 37.02
N PRO A 17 -32.44 -34.72 36.70
CA PRO A 17 -31.91 -33.67 37.56
C PRO A 17 -32.93 -32.52 37.75
N PRO A 18 -33.06 -31.96 38.96
CA PRO A 18 -33.98 -30.85 39.22
C PRO A 18 -33.70 -29.63 38.34
N GLY A 19 -34.74 -29.13 37.68
CA GLY A 19 -34.66 -27.92 36.85
C GLY A 19 -34.88 -26.61 37.62
N ASP A 20 -35.36 -26.67 38.86
CA ASP A 20 -35.73 -25.50 39.67
C ASP A 20 -35.54 -25.72 41.18
N VAL A 21 -35.78 -24.66 41.96
CA VAL A 21 -35.65 -24.65 43.42
C VAL A 21 -36.55 -25.67 44.11
N THR A 22 -37.75 -25.91 43.58
CA THR A 22 -38.71 -26.85 44.16
C THR A 22 -38.20 -28.28 44.02
N GLY A 23 -37.73 -28.65 42.83
CA GLY A 23 -37.15 -29.97 42.57
C GLY A 23 -35.91 -30.23 43.43
N TYR A 24 -35.06 -29.23 43.67
CA TYR A 24 -33.91 -29.39 44.58
C TYR A 24 -34.33 -29.60 46.05
N ARG A 25 -35.43 -28.96 46.49
CA ARG A 25 -35.98 -29.19 47.83
C ARG A 25 -36.59 -30.58 47.96
N GLU A 26 -37.25 -31.07 46.93
CA GLU A 26 -37.80 -32.44 46.89
C GLU A 26 -36.68 -33.47 46.94
N LEU A 27 -35.64 -33.28 46.12
CA LEU A 27 -34.45 -34.13 46.16
C LEU A 27 -33.78 -34.10 47.54
N TRP A 28 -33.68 -32.94 48.19
CA TRP A 28 -33.13 -32.85 49.54
C TRP A 28 -33.93 -33.66 50.56
N ARG A 29 -35.27 -33.67 50.46
CA ARG A 29 -36.13 -34.49 51.34
C ARG A 29 -35.90 -35.98 51.16
N GLU A 30 -35.38 -36.43 50.01
CA GLU A 30 -34.98 -37.83 49.79
C GLU A 30 -33.58 -38.12 50.37
N ILE A 31 -32.66 -37.16 50.26
CA ILE A 31 -31.26 -37.32 50.68
C ILE A 31 -31.09 -37.20 52.20
N GLU A 32 -31.70 -36.19 52.82
CA GLU A 32 -31.51 -35.85 54.23
C GLU A 32 -31.78 -37.03 55.19
N PRO A 33 -32.87 -37.81 55.05
CA PRO A 33 -33.12 -38.96 55.92
C PRO A 33 -32.04 -40.05 55.84
N VAL A 34 -31.36 -40.19 54.70
CA VAL A 34 -30.29 -41.19 54.50
C VAL A 34 -28.99 -40.77 55.18
N LEU A 35 -28.78 -39.46 55.35
CA LEU A 35 -27.61 -38.89 56.02
C LEU A 35 -27.74 -38.99 57.54
N LEU A 36 -28.94 -38.86 58.09
CA LEU A 36 -29.18 -38.94 59.54
C LEU A 36 -28.81 -40.33 60.09
N GLY A 37 -28.14 -40.35 61.25
CA GLY A 37 -27.65 -41.57 61.90
C GLY A 37 -26.36 -42.16 61.30
N ARG A 38 -25.80 -41.54 60.25
CA ARG A 38 -24.52 -41.96 59.64
C ARG A 38 -23.32 -41.28 60.29
N ASP A 39 -22.20 -42.01 60.36
CA ASP A 39 -20.90 -41.44 60.73
C ASP A 39 -20.27 -40.77 59.52
N LEU A 40 -20.31 -39.43 59.52
CA LEU A 40 -19.84 -38.60 58.41
C LEU A 40 -18.32 -38.43 58.37
N ARG A 41 -17.59 -38.92 59.40
CA ARG A 41 -16.12 -38.90 59.44
C ARG A 41 -15.51 -40.13 58.77
N ARG A 42 -16.29 -41.21 58.65
CA ARG A 42 -15.89 -42.37 57.85
C ARG A 42 -15.95 -41.94 56.40
N SER A 43 -14.78 -41.74 55.79
CA SER A 43 -14.66 -41.40 54.38
C SER A 43 -15.43 -42.43 53.54
N GLY A 44 -16.53 -42.00 52.96
CA GLY A 44 -17.40 -42.86 52.19
C GLY A 44 -18.45 -42.02 51.49
N ASP A 45 -18.55 -42.23 50.19
CA ASP A 45 -19.63 -41.76 49.35
C ASP A 45 -20.95 -42.30 49.89
N ILE A 46 -21.89 -41.42 50.24
CA ILE A 46 -23.20 -41.82 50.75
C ILE A 46 -24.15 -41.91 49.56
N GLU A 47 -24.44 -43.13 49.13
CA GLU A 47 -25.34 -43.37 48.02
C GLU A 47 -26.81 -43.28 48.44
N VAL A 48 -27.57 -42.48 47.71
CA VAL A 48 -29.03 -42.39 47.76
C VAL A 48 -29.57 -42.94 46.44
N VAL A 49 -30.24 -44.08 46.51
CA VAL A 49 -30.86 -44.71 45.34
C VAL A 49 -32.34 -44.34 45.31
N THR A 50 -32.75 -43.58 44.29
CA THR A 50 -34.15 -43.22 44.08
C THR A 50 -34.75 -44.17 43.03
N PRO A 51 -35.76 -44.99 43.38
CA PRO A 51 -36.40 -45.90 42.43
C PRO A 51 -36.90 -45.16 41.18
N GLY A 52 -36.48 -45.63 39.99
CA GLY A 52 -36.88 -45.05 38.71
C GLY A 52 -36.14 -43.76 38.30
N ARG A 53 -35.38 -43.11 39.20
CA ARG A 53 -34.63 -41.87 38.91
C ARG A 53 -33.10 -42.02 38.97
N GLY A 54 -32.61 -43.20 39.35
CA GLY A 54 -31.18 -43.51 39.39
C GLY A 54 -30.55 -43.22 40.76
N ARG A 55 -29.26 -42.88 40.76
CA ARG A 55 -28.47 -42.72 42.00
C ARG A 55 -27.97 -41.28 42.14
N VAL A 56 -28.06 -40.77 43.36
CA VAL A 56 -27.34 -39.56 43.81
C VAL A 56 -26.33 -39.97 44.86
N THR A 57 -25.09 -39.53 44.70
CA THR A 57 -24.05 -39.78 45.70
C THR A 57 -23.74 -38.48 46.43
N ALA A 58 -23.95 -38.46 47.74
CA ALA A 58 -23.55 -37.35 48.60
C ALA A 58 -22.13 -37.57 49.12
N VAL A 59 -21.23 -36.67 48.75
CA VAL A 59 -19.81 -36.68 49.14
C VAL A 59 -19.59 -35.61 50.20
N VAL A 60 -19.11 -36.01 51.39
CA VAL A 60 -18.74 -35.08 52.45
C VAL A 60 -17.39 -34.45 52.11
N VAL A 61 -17.37 -33.13 51.90
CA VAL A 61 -16.18 -32.41 51.38
C VAL A 61 -15.10 -32.25 52.46
N ASP A 62 -15.51 -32.11 53.72
CA ASP A 62 -14.61 -32.10 54.88
C ASP A 62 -15.10 -33.07 55.97
N ALA A 63 -14.66 -34.32 55.87
CA ALA A 63 -14.97 -35.36 56.84
C ALA A 63 -14.34 -35.09 58.22
N SER A 64 -13.25 -34.31 58.29
CA SER A 64 -12.51 -34.06 59.53
C SER A 64 -13.18 -33.04 60.44
N GLY A 65 -13.87 -32.05 59.85
CA GLY A 65 -14.70 -31.07 60.56
C GLY A 65 -16.15 -31.52 60.81
N SER A 66 -16.53 -32.72 60.36
CA SER A 66 -17.91 -33.23 60.42
C SER A 66 -18.22 -33.96 61.74
N PRO A 67 -19.48 -33.95 62.20
CA PRO A 67 -19.86 -34.66 63.41
C PRO A 67 -19.71 -36.19 63.26
N PRO A 68 -19.44 -36.90 64.36
CA PRO A 68 -19.29 -38.36 64.37
C PRO A 68 -20.55 -39.12 63.98
N VAL A 69 -21.73 -38.54 64.20
CA VAL A 69 -23.01 -39.07 63.78
C VAL A 69 -23.87 -37.87 63.43
N ALA A 70 -24.49 -37.88 62.26
CA ALA A 70 -25.45 -36.84 61.90
C ALA A 70 -26.76 -37.05 62.67
N ASP A 71 -27.29 -35.96 63.22
CA ASP A 71 -28.55 -35.93 63.95
C ASP A 71 -29.47 -34.81 63.43
N SER A 72 -30.66 -34.68 64.01
CA SER A 72 -31.63 -33.64 63.63
C SER A 72 -31.14 -32.20 63.90
N SER A 73 -30.05 -32.01 64.65
CA SER A 73 -29.41 -30.72 64.87
C SER A 73 -28.29 -30.43 63.87
N THR A 74 -27.93 -31.40 63.03
CA THR A 74 -26.86 -31.29 62.04
C THR A 74 -27.34 -30.46 60.86
N THR A 75 -26.68 -29.32 60.65
CA THR A 75 -26.93 -28.48 59.48
C THR A 75 -26.08 -28.95 58.31
N PHE A 76 -26.68 -29.12 57.14
CA PHE A 76 -25.98 -29.46 55.90
C PHE A 76 -26.00 -28.28 54.92
N ALA A 77 -24.97 -28.18 54.09
CA ALA A 77 -24.89 -27.22 53.00
C ALA A 77 -24.33 -27.90 51.75
N VAL A 78 -25.14 -27.93 50.68
CA VAL A 78 -24.71 -28.42 49.38
C VAL A 78 -23.89 -27.33 48.69
N CYS A 79 -22.59 -27.57 48.50
CA CYS A 79 -21.65 -26.59 47.94
C CYS A 79 -21.30 -26.85 46.47
N GLY A 80 -21.70 -28.00 45.91
CA GLY A 80 -21.46 -28.32 44.51
C GLY A 80 -22.33 -29.46 44.00
N LEU A 81 -22.58 -29.44 42.69
CA LEU A 81 -23.29 -30.50 41.95
C LEU A 81 -22.38 -30.99 40.81
N LEU A 82 -22.23 -32.30 40.69
CA LEU A 82 -21.60 -32.93 39.53
C LEU A 82 -22.69 -33.53 38.65
N GLU A 83 -22.97 -32.87 37.54
CA GLU A 83 -23.97 -33.31 36.57
C GLU A 83 -23.35 -34.07 35.39
N ARG A 84 -24.17 -34.82 34.66
CA ARG A 84 -23.74 -35.46 33.42
C ARG A 84 -23.31 -34.37 32.41
N PRO A 85 -22.11 -34.46 31.81
CA PRO A 85 -21.66 -33.47 30.83
C PRO A 85 -22.65 -33.34 29.68
N GLN A 86 -23.18 -32.14 29.47
CA GLN A 86 -24.10 -31.87 28.37
C GLN A 86 -23.36 -31.35 27.14
N LEU A 87 -23.57 -32.01 26.00
CA LEU A 87 -23.04 -31.58 24.72
C LEU A 87 -23.81 -30.37 24.18
N ARG A 88 -23.43 -29.16 24.62
CA ARG A 88 -24.09 -27.90 24.23
C ARG A 88 -23.98 -27.58 22.74
N TYR A 89 -22.81 -27.82 22.15
CA TYR A 89 -22.55 -27.54 20.74
C TYR A 89 -22.31 -28.83 19.97
N ARG A 90 -23.30 -29.22 19.19
CA ARG A 90 -23.26 -30.47 18.42
C ARG A 90 -22.74 -30.21 17.01
N CYS A 91 -21.91 -31.12 16.53
CA CYS A 91 -21.54 -31.14 15.13
C CYS A 91 -22.76 -31.55 14.29
N GLY A 92 -23.22 -30.66 13.39
CA GLY A 92 -24.34 -30.92 12.49
C GLY A 92 -24.16 -32.19 11.68
N PRO A 93 -23.06 -32.34 10.91
CA PRO A 93 -22.80 -33.57 10.15
C PRO A 93 -22.79 -34.87 10.98
N CYS A 94 -22.29 -34.84 12.21
CA CYS A 94 -22.34 -36.01 13.10
C CYS A 94 -23.78 -36.30 13.55
N ALA A 95 -24.53 -35.26 13.91
CA ALA A 95 -25.92 -35.40 14.32
C ALA A 95 -26.80 -35.95 13.19
N ASP A 96 -26.58 -35.51 11.95
CA ASP A 96 -27.25 -36.05 10.74
C ASP A 96 -26.96 -37.55 10.55
N ALA A 97 -25.78 -38.01 10.98
CA ALA A 97 -25.35 -39.42 10.96
C ALA A 97 -25.71 -40.19 12.26
N GLY A 98 -26.52 -39.61 13.16
CA GLY A 98 -26.92 -40.25 14.42
C GLY A 98 -25.83 -40.29 15.50
N GLN A 99 -24.74 -39.54 15.34
CA GLN A 99 -23.63 -39.47 16.29
C GLN A 99 -23.63 -38.16 17.10
N ALA A 100 -23.26 -38.23 18.37
CA ALA A 100 -23.09 -37.07 19.23
C ALA A 100 -21.61 -36.71 19.37
N ARG A 101 -21.18 -35.61 18.72
CA ARG A 101 -19.81 -35.07 18.83
C ARG A 101 -19.79 -33.57 19.04
N TYR A 102 -18.81 -33.11 19.81
CA TYR A 102 -18.62 -31.69 20.10
C TYR A 102 -18.14 -30.96 18.85
N GLY A 103 -18.81 -29.86 18.49
CA GLY A 103 -18.42 -29.00 17.39
C GLY A 103 -17.91 -27.65 17.89
N PRO A 104 -16.59 -27.38 17.94
CA PRO A 104 -16.10 -26.08 18.37
C PRO A 104 -16.26 -25.01 17.28
N PHE A 105 -16.30 -25.40 16.00
CA PHE A 105 -16.27 -24.48 14.88
C PHE A 105 -17.66 -24.04 14.44
N ILE A 106 -17.78 -22.78 14.03
CA ILE A 106 -19.01 -22.20 13.50
C ILE A 106 -18.88 -22.11 11.98
N CYS A 107 -19.74 -22.80 11.24
CA CYS A 107 -19.89 -22.60 9.81
C CYS A 107 -20.73 -21.35 9.57
N ALA A 108 -20.20 -20.38 8.83
CA ALA A 108 -20.88 -19.10 8.59
C ALA A 108 -22.27 -19.25 7.96
N ASP A 109 -22.46 -20.21 7.06
CA ASP A 109 -23.74 -20.45 6.41
C ASP A 109 -24.72 -21.21 7.30
N CYS A 110 -24.28 -22.26 8.01
CA CYS A 110 -25.14 -22.95 8.99
C CYS A 110 -25.58 -22.01 10.11
N ALA A 111 -24.70 -21.14 10.60
CA ALA A 111 -25.00 -20.24 11.71
C ALA A 111 -26.10 -19.21 11.38
N ARG A 112 -26.34 -18.93 10.09
CA ARG A 112 -27.45 -18.07 9.65
C ARG A 112 -28.81 -18.74 9.80
N THR A 113 -28.87 -20.06 9.69
CA THR A 113 -30.11 -20.84 9.79
C THR A 113 -30.30 -21.45 11.18
N ASP A 114 -29.21 -21.93 11.78
CA ASP A 114 -29.18 -22.56 13.10
C ASP A 114 -27.83 -22.25 13.79
N PRO A 115 -27.78 -21.25 14.69
CA PRO A 115 -26.58 -20.89 15.44
C PRO A 115 -26.05 -22.00 16.37
N ALA A 116 -26.89 -22.97 16.75
CA ALA A 116 -26.49 -24.10 17.59
C ALA A 116 -25.79 -25.20 16.77
N ARG A 117 -26.04 -25.26 15.46
CA ARG A 117 -25.38 -26.20 14.54
C ARG A 117 -23.94 -25.80 14.29
N ARG A 118 -23.03 -26.59 14.86
CA ARG A 118 -21.58 -26.39 14.76
C ARG A 118 -20.91 -27.49 13.95
N VAL A 119 -19.58 -27.46 13.87
CA VAL A 119 -18.77 -28.45 13.14
C VAL A 119 -17.62 -28.92 14.03
N CYS A 120 -17.38 -30.24 14.08
CA CYS A 120 -16.23 -30.83 14.77
C CYS A 120 -14.95 -30.70 13.94
N ASP A 121 -13.82 -31.03 14.54
CA ASP A 121 -12.50 -31.15 13.91
C ASP A 121 -12.49 -32.08 12.68
N ASP A 122 -13.18 -33.21 12.74
CA ASP A 122 -13.23 -34.14 11.58
C ASP A 122 -14.04 -33.62 10.38
N HIS A 123 -14.99 -32.71 10.62
CA HIS A 123 -15.89 -32.18 9.58
C HIS A 123 -15.59 -30.74 9.20
N VAL A 124 -14.71 -30.05 9.92
CA VAL A 124 -14.40 -28.65 9.62
C VAL A 124 -13.54 -28.58 8.38
N VAL A 125 -13.91 -27.70 7.47
CA VAL A 125 -13.11 -27.34 6.30
C VAL A 125 -12.57 -25.94 6.53
N ILE A 126 -11.25 -25.83 6.58
CA ILE A 126 -10.52 -24.57 6.75
C ILE A 126 -9.70 -24.33 5.50
N LEU A 127 -10.04 -23.28 4.76
CA LEU A 127 -9.35 -22.91 3.53
C LEU A 127 -8.08 -22.11 3.86
N ASP A 128 -6.92 -22.59 3.42
CA ASP A 128 -5.61 -21.94 3.55
C ASP A 128 -5.31 -21.44 4.97
N LEU A 129 -5.58 -22.28 5.98
CA LEU A 129 -5.36 -22.01 7.41
C LEU A 129 -6.07 -20.74 7.94
N THR A 130 -7.09 -20.24 7.21
CA THR A 130 -7.85 -19.06 7.62
C THR A 130 -8.97 -19.47 8.59
N PHE A 131 -8.62 -19.69 9.87
CA PHE A 131 -9.55 -20.12 10.93
C PHE A 131 -10.77 -19.20 11.12
N ALA A 132 -10.66 -17.93 10.72
CA ALA A 132 -11.76 -16.97 10.77
C ALA A 132 -12.96 -17.37 9.89
N ARG A 133 -12.83 -18.37 9.00
CA ARG A 133 -13.85 -18.80 8.05
C ARG A 133 -13.94 -20.32 7.94
N ALA A 134 -14.16 -20.96 9.07
CA ALA A 134 -14.52 -22.38 9.08
C ALA A 134 -15.84 -22.62 8.32
N THR A 135 -15.89 -23.70 7.54
CA THR A 135 -17.09 -24.16 6.83
C THR A 135 -17.32 -25.65 7.11
N CYS A 136 -18.56 -26.12 7.01
CA CYS A 136 -18.85 -27.56 6.96
C CYS A 136 -18.69 -28.10 5.53
N PRO A 137 -18.65 -29.43 5.31
CA PRO A 137 -18.41 -30.01 3.98
C PRO A 137 -19.49 -29.62 2.95
N ALA A 138 -20.73 -29.41 3.39
CA ALA A 138 -21.85 -29.01 2.54
C ALA A 138 -21.79 -27.53 2.09
N HIS A 139 -21.09 -26.68 2.83
CA HIS A 139 -21.00 -25.23 2.57
C HIS A 139 -19.59 -24.78 2.19
N VAL A 140 -18.73 -25.71 1.75
CA VAL A 140 -17.44 -25.33 1.19
C VAL A 140 -17.69 -24.52 -0.09
N PRO A 141 -17.19 -23.28 -0.19
CA PRO A 141 -17.43 -22.46 -1.36
C PRO A 141 -16.81 -23.10 -2.60
N SER A 142 -17.44 -22.86 -3.74
CA SER A 142 -16.94 -23.30 -5.04
C SER A 142 -16.12 -22.19 -5.71
N CYS A 143 -15.11 -22.62 -6.46
CA CYS A 143 -14.38 -21.76 -7.39
C CYS A 143 -15.26 -21.44 -8.60
N GLU A 144 -14.92 -20.39 -9.36
CA GLU A 144 -15.60 -20.05 -10.62
C GLU A 144 -15.66 -21.20 -11.64
N CYS A 145 -14.65 -22.08 -11.66
CA CYS A 145 -14.65 -23.30 -12.46
C CYS A 145 -15.44 -24.47 -11.84
N ARG A 146 -16.28 -24.19 -10.83
CA ARG A 146 -17.14 -25.13 -10.08
C ARG A 146 -16.41 -26.20 -9.25
N ARG A 147 -15.08 -26.25 -9.26
CA ARG A 147 -14.30 -27.10 -8.34
C ARG A 147 -14.37 -26.56 -6.90
N THR A 148 -14.25 -27.46 -5.92
CA THR A 148 -14.16 -27.10 -4.50
C THR A 148 -13.01 -26.13 -4.27
N ALA A 149 -13.27 -25.03 -3.58
CA ALA A 149 -12.24 -24.06 -3.25
C ALA A 149 -11.30 -24.60 -2.16
N THR A 150 -10.06 -24.16 -2.20
CA THR A 150 -8.98 -24.55 -1.29
C THR A 150 -8.36 -23.35 -0.58
N PHE A 151 -8.59 -22.12 -1.07
CA PHE A 151 -8.07 -20.89 -0.46
C PHE A 151 -8.96 -19.67 -0.69
N TRP A 152 -8.76 -18.63 0.13
CA TRP A 152 -9.36 -17.30 -0.05
C TRP A 152 -8.38 -16.34 -0.73
N CYS A 153 -8.78 -15.70 -1.83
CA CYS A 153 -7.90 -14.77 -2.53
C CYS A 153 -7.68 -13.47 -1.73
N ALA A 154 -6.42 -13.19 -1.38
CA ALA A 154 -6.02 -12.00 -0.62
C ALA A 154 -5.89 -10.71 -1.46
N GLY A 155 -6.27 -10.76 -2.74
CA GLY A 155 -6.05 -9.67 -3.68
C GLY A 155 -7.09 -8.56 -3.63
N PRO A 156 -6.80 -7.39 -4.23
CA PRO A 156 -7.63 -6.18 -4.10
C PRO A 156 -9.02 -6.32 -4.73
N ARG A 157 -9.17 -7.06 -5.84
CA ARG A 157 -10.48 -7.29 -6.46
C ARG A 157 -11.35 -8.24 -5.65
N CYS A 158 -10.75 -9.27 -5.06
CA CYS A 158 -11.48 -10.26 -4.27
C CYS A 158 -11.71 -9.80 -2.82
N ASN A 159 -10.80 -8.99 -2.27
CA ASN A 159 -10.79 -8.51 -0.89
C ASN A 159 -11.10 -9.61 0.14
N ARG A 160 -10.46 -10.78 -0.03
CA ARG A 160 -10.73 -12.01 0.75
C ARG A 160 -12.17 -12.52 0.70
N ARG A 161 -13.06 -12.02 -0.17
CA ARG A 161 -14.48 -12.47 -0.25
C ARG A 161 -14.73 -13.58 -1.27
N ARG A 162 -13.76 -13.89 -2.14
CA ARG A 162 -13.87 -14.98 -3.12
C ARG A 162 -12.88 -16.09 -2.81
N ALA A 163 -13.37 -17.32 -2.80
CA ALA A 163 -12.57 -18.52 -2.65
C ALA A 163 -12.27 -19.13 -4.03
N TRP A 164 -11.13 -19.81 -4.15
CA TRP A 164 -10.62 -20.35 -5.41
C TRP A 164 -10.03 -21.74 -5.19
N CYS A 165 -10.01 -22.56 -6.23
CA CYS A 165 -9.35 -23.87 -6.22
C CYS A 165 -7.86 -23.75 -6.55
N ASP A 166 -7.08 -24.79 -6.27
CA ASP A 166 -5.63 -24.78 -6.41
C ASP A 166 -5.11 -24.50 -7.83
N SER A 167 -5.86 -24.82 -8.88
CA SER A 167 -5.44 -24.52 -10.26
C SER A 167 -5.37 -23.03 -10.57
N HIS A 168 -6.11 -22.20 -9.82
CA HIS A 168 -6.08 -20.75 -9.93
C HIS A 168 -5.24 -20.09 -8.84
N ARG A 169 -4.49 -20.87 -8.06
CA ARG A 169 -3.68 -20.37 -6.96
C ARG A 169 -2.36 -19.80 -7.48
N ARG A 170 -2.12 -18.53 -7.16
CA ARG A 170 -0.81 -17.89 -7.27
C ARG A 170 -0.32 -17.50 -5.90
N ARG A 171 0.80 -18.09 -5.46
CA ARG A 171 1.40 -17.77 -4.15
C ARG A 171 2.12 -16.42 -4.21
N HIS A 172 2.06 -15.67 -3.12
CA HIS A 172 2.82 -14.44 -2.98
C HIS A 172 4.34 -14.76 -3.04
N PRO A 173 5.15 -14.01 -3.80
CA PRO A 173 6.58 -14.32 -3.98
C PRO A 173 7.42 -14.33 -2.69
N GLY A 174 7.01 -13.54 -1.69
CA GLY A 174 7.74 -13.40 -0.41
C GLY A 174 6.93 -13.78 0.83
N ASP A 175 5.75 -14.38 0.67
CA ASP A 175 4.89 -14.78 1.80
C ASP A 175 4.15 -16.07 1.46
N PRO A 176 4.58 -17.24 1.96
CA PRO A 176 3.99 -18.51 1.59
C PRO A 176 2.54 -18.68 2.08
N LEU A 177 2.09 -17.87 3.05
CA LEU A 177 0.74 -17.92 3.61
C LEU A 177 -0.27 -17.06 2.84
N THR A 178 0.20 -16.26 1.88
CA THR A 178 -0.66 -15.37 1.10
C THR A 178 -0.84 -15.91 -0.32
N SER A 179 -2.10 -16.22 -0.67
CA SER A 179 -2.49 -16.71 -1.99
C SER A 179 -3.41 -15.72 -2.72
N TYR A 180 -3.26 -15.65 -4.05
CA TYR A 180 -4.08 -14.82 -4.95
C TYR A 180 -4.68 -15.68 -6.06
N CYS A 181 -5.79 -15.21 -6.64
CA CYS A 181 -6.18 -15.65 -7.98
C CYS A 181 -5.34 -14.95 -9.05
N ASP A 182 -5.28 -15.50 -10.27
CA ASP A 182 -4.49 -14.96 -11.40
C ASP A 182 -4.69 -13.46 -11.60
N GLY A 183 -5.93 -13.01 -11.77
CA GLY A 183 -6.21 -11.59 -12.01
C GLY A 183 -5.81 -10.68 -10.85
N CYS A 184 -5.91 -11.13 -9.60
CA CYS A 184 -5.42 -10.35 -8.46
C CYS A 184 -3.90 -10.35 -8.36
N TYR A 185 -3.27 -11.46 -8.71
CA TYR A 185 -1.82 -11.59 -8.75
C TYR A 185 -1.22 -10.63 -9.76
N GLU A 186 -1.73 -10.61 -11.00
CA GLU A 186 -1.27 -9.70 -12.06
C GLU A 186 -1.46 -8.22 -11.72
N LEU A 187 -2.50 -7.87 -10.95
CA LEU A 187 -2.66 -6.50 -10.46
C LEU A 187 -1.58 -6.10 -9.44
N ARG A 188 -1.15 -7.03 -8.59
CA ARG A 188 -0.20 -6.78 -7.51
C ARG A 188 1.25 -6.92 -7.99
N PHE A 189 1.48 -7.88 -8.88
CA PHE A 189 2.76 -8.25 -9.46
C PHE A 189 2.66 -8.25 -10.99
N PRO A 190 2.35 -7.10 -11.62
CA PRO A 190 2.28 -7.04 -13.07
C PRO A 190 3.63 -7.41 -13.68
N ALA A 191 3.62 -8.11 -14.80
CA ALA A 191 4.85 -8.36 -15.56
C ALA A 191 5.44 -7.04 -16.08
N CYS A 192 6.77 -6.97 -16.17
CA CYS A 192 7.42 -5.89 -16.89
C CYS A 192 7.14 -6.03 -18.39
N ALA A 193 6.74 -4.95 -19.04
CA ALA A 193 6.44 -4.92 -20.48
C ALA A 193 7.67 -5.09 -21.39
N THR A 194 8.86 -5.32 -20.83
CA THR A 194 10.08 -5.56 -21.60
C THR A 194 10.20 -7.05 -21.85
N GLN A 195 10.31 -7.43 -23.12
CA GLN A 195 10.40 -8.83 -23.53
C GLN A 195 11.58 -9.53 -22.82
N GLY A 196 11.32 -10.71 -22.26
CA GLY A 196 12.32 -11.50 -21.52
C GLY A 196 12.58 -11.04 -20.09
N CYS A 197 11.95 -9.96 -19.60
CA CYS A 197 12.13 -9.51 -18.23
C CYS A 197 11.20 -10.25 -17.26
N ALA A 198 11.77 -11.02 -16.33
CA ALA A 198 11.02 -11.72 -15.28
C ALA A 198 10.69 -10.84 -14.06
N SER A 199 11.14 -9.56 -14.03
CA SER A 199 10.92 -8.68 -12.89
C SER A 199 9.51 -8.07 -12.86
N THR A 200 9.03 -7.76 -11.67
CA THR A 200 7.74 -7.08 -11.46
C THR A 200 7.77 -5.64 -12.00
N GLY A 201 6.78 -5.31 -12.82
CA GLY A 201 6.52 -3.99 -13.40
C GLY A 201 5.92 -2.99 -12.41
N SER A 202 6.63 -2.66 -11.34
CA SER A 202 6.11 -1.81 -10.24
C SER A 202 5.85 -0.35 -10.63
N LEU A 203 6.42 0.13 -11.75
CA LEU A 203 6.25 1.50 -12.22
C LEU A 203 5.33 1.52 -13.45
N ALA A 204 4.40 2.46 -13.50
CA ALA A 204 3.54 2.67 -14.67
C ALA A 204 4.07 3.81 -15.53
N CYS A 205 4.04 3.65 -16.85
CA CYS A 205 4.39 4.71 -17.77
C CYS A 205 3.41 5.88 -17.67
N GLU A 206 3.95 7.08 -17.51
CA GLU A 206 3.23 8.35 -17.31
C GLU A 206 3.14 9.18 -18.60
N PHE A 207 3.59 8.63 -19.73
CA PHE A 207 3.44 9.27 -21.03
C PHE A 207 1.96 9.40 -21.37
N SER A 208 1.48 10.61 -21.63
CA SER A 208 0.09 10.84 -22.04
C SER A 208 -0.09 10.49 -23.50
N THR A 209 -1.01 9.58 -23.77
CA THR A 209 -1.40 9.21 -25.13
C THR A 209 -2.74 9.86 -25.45
N ALA A 210 -2.85 10.50 -26.61
CA ALA A 210 -4.09 11.05 -27.16
C ALA A 210 -4.60 10.17 -28.32
N VAL A 211 -4.56 8.85 -28.17
CA VAL A 211 -5.01 7.92 -29.21
C VAL A 211 -6.49 7.57 -28.97
N ALA A 212 -7.32 7.76 -30.00
CA ALA A 212 -8.69 7.25 -30.10
C ALA A 212 -9.64 7.58 -28.92
N GLY A 213 -9.76 8.86 -28.54
CA GLY A 213 -10.80 9.30 -27.59
C GLY A 213 -10.55 8.93 -26.12
N GLN A 214 -9.55 8.11 -25.80
CA GLN A 214 -9.10 7.86 -24.43
C GLN A 214 -7.94 8.79 -24.06
N ARG A 215 -8.25 9.86 -23.33
CA ARG A 215 -7.25 10.71 -22.69
C ARG A 215 -6.74 10.02 -21.43
N GLY A 216 -5.53 9.49 -21.46
CA GLY A 216 -4.94 8.78 -20.31
C GLY A 216 -3.42 8.69 -20.37
N ALA A 217 -2.81 8.34 -19.23
CA ALA A 217 -1.42 7.89 -19.23
C ALA A 217 -1.34 6.48 -19.82
N CYS A 218 -0.27 6.21 -20.56
CA CYS A 218 0.03 4.93 -21.19
C CYS A 218 -0.15 3.73 -20.24
N GLY A 219 0.25 3.86 -18.97
CA GLY A 219 -0.02 2.85 -17.95
C GLY A 219 0.79 1.56 -18.06
N THR A 220 1.50 1.34 -19.18
CA THR A 220 2.39 0.18 -19.38
C THR A 220 3.34 0.01 -18.21
N ARG A 221 3.38 -1.21 -17.66
CA ARG A 221 4.11 -1.55 -16.44
C ARG A 221 5.57 -1.88 -16.76
N CYS A 222 6.50 -1.25 -16.05
CA CYS A 222 7.94 -1.44 -16.22
C CYS A 222 8.60 -1.66 -14.85
N CYS A 223 9.60 -2.53 -14.79
CA CYS A 223 10.40 -2.71 -13.58
C CYS A 223 11.34 -1.50 -13.41
N ALA A 224 11.95 -1.37 -12.23
CA ALA A 224 12.88 -0.27 -11.95
C ALA A 224 14.09 -0.24 -12.90
N GLY A 225 14.54 -1.40 -13.41
CA GLY A 225 15.66 -1.50 -14.35
C GLY A 225 15.31 -1.09 -15.80
N HIS A 226 14.06 -1.25 -16.22
CA HIS A 226 13.61 -0.91 -17.59
C HIS A 226 12.81 0.39 -17.68
N ALA A 227 12.42 0.96 -16.53
CA ALA A 227 11.79 2.26 -16.47
C ALA A 227 12.80 3.37 -16.74
N PHE A 228 12.53 4.21 -17.74
CA PHE A 228 13.28 5.45 -17.93
C PHE A 228 12.66 6.57 -17.10
N ARG A 229 13.48 7.29 -16.33
CA ARG A 229 13.02 8.44 -15.53
C ARG A 229 13.40 9.74 -16.24
N TRP A 230 12.44 10.33 -16.92
CA TRP A 230 12.61 11.63 -17.56
C TRP A 230 12.64 12.76 -16.52
N GLN A 231 13.81 13.36 -16.34
CA GLN A 231 14.06 14.36 -15.30
C GLN A 231 13.46 15.72 -15.65
N VAL A 232 12.18 15.90 -15.34
CA VAL A 232 11.45 17.16 -15.58
C VAL A 232 11.41 18.10 -14.36
N TYR A 233 11.66 17.58 -13.15
CA TYR A 233 11.51 18.33 -11.89
C TYR A 233 12.86 18.71 -11.25
N GLY A 234 13.96 18.55 -11.98
CA GLY A 234 15.33 18.72 -11.46
C GLY A 234 15.90 17.49 -10.76
N PRO A 235 17.19 17.54 -10.35
CA PRO A 235 17.98 16.36 -9.97
C PRO A 235 17.55 15.69 -8.67
N HIS A 236 16.96 16.46 -7.73
CA HIS A 236 16.57 15.95 -6.41
C HIS A 236 15.15 15.37 -6.37
N ARG A 237 14.41 15.42 -7.49
CA ARG A 237 13.03 14.96 -7.57
C ARG A 237 12.91 13.79 -8.53
N ARG A 238 11.99 12.88 -8.27
CA ARG A 238 11.74 11.74 -9.16
C ARG A 238 11.13 12.24 -10.47
N GLY A 239 11.84 12.07 -11.59
CA GLY A 239 11.31 12.34 -12.93
C GLY A 239 10.09 11.49 -13.34
N LEU A 240 9.46 11.83 -14.47
CA LEU A 240 8.34 11.08 -15.07
C LEU A 240 8.80 9.71 -15.57
N VAL A 241 8.02 8.66 -15.32
CA VAL A 241 8.32 7.29 -15.75
C VAL A 241 7.89 7.10 -17.20
N LEU A 242 8.81 6.68 -18.06
CA LEU A 242 8.55 6.30 -19.44
C LEU A 242 8.88 4.82 -19.65
N CYS A 243 8.04 4.12 -20.41
CA CYS A 243 8.39 2.79 -20.92
C CYS A 243 9.42 2.90 -22.05
N ALA A 244 10.02 1.78 -22.43
CA ALA A 244 11.04 1.74 -23.47
C ALA A 244 10.56 2.30 -24.82
N ALA A 245 9.30 2.09 -25.18
CA ALA A 245 8.71 2.63 -26.41
C ALA A 245 8.64 4.17 -26.34
N HIS A 246 7.98 4.72 -25.32
CA HIS A 246 7.79 6.16 -25.18
C HIS A 246 9.09 6.94 -24.89
N ARG A 247 10.10 6.29 -24.31
CA ARG A 247 11.45 6.85 -24.24
C ARG A 247 12.00 7.15 -25.65
N ARG A 248 11.81 6.24 -26.61
CA ARG A 248 12.31 6.40 -27.99
C ARG A 248 11.51 7.44 -28.76
N THR A 249 10.22 7.60 -28.46
CA THR A 249 9.36 8.60 -29.09
C THR A 249 9.64 10.02 -28.58
N LEU A 250 10.17 10.17 -27.36
CA LEU A 250 10.34 11.47 -26.71
C LEU A 250 11.09 12.52 -27.56
N PRO A 251 12.22 12.21 -28.24
CA PRO A 251 12.91 13.17 -29.11
C PRO A 251 12.12 13.55 -30.37
N ALA A 252 11.22 12.68 -30.83
CA ALA A 252 10.42 12.89 -32.04
C ALA A 252 9.22 13.83 -31.81
N LEU A 253 8.85 14.08 -30.56
CA LEU A 253 7.75 14.99 -30.22
C LEU A 253 8.04 16.42 -30.65
N SER A 254 7.03 17.11 -31.16
CA SER A 254 7.06 18.56 -31.38
C SER A 254 7.20 19.31 -30.05
N PRO A 255 7.66 20.58 -30.08
CA PRO A 255 7.81 21.36 -28.85
C PRO A 255 6.52 21.50 -28.02
N PRO A 256 5.35 21.78 -28.63
CA PRO A 256 4.09 21.80 -27.90
C PRO A 256 3.74 20.45 -27.26
N GLU A 257 4.04 19.33 -27.93
CA GLU A 257 3.80 17.99 -27.39
C GLU A 257 4.70 17.69 -26.19
N VAL A 258 6.00 18.06 -26.23
CA VAL A 258 6.91 17.92 -25.09
C VAL A 258 6.38 18.66 -23.86
N VAL A 259 5.96 19.93 -24.05
CA VAL A 259 5.33 20.73 -23.00
C VAL A 259 4.08 20.04 -22.47
N GLU A 260 3.21 19.55 -23.36
CA GLU A 260 1.98 18.87 -22.98
C GLU A 260 2.25 17.64 -22.11
N GLN A 261 3.24 16.82 -22.46
CA GLN A 261 3.65 15.66 -21.65
C GLN A 261 4.09 16.07 -20.24
N ILE A 262 4.86 17.16 -20.11
CA ILE A 262 5.30 17.68 -18.80
C ILE A 262 4.10 18.14 -17.98
N VAL A 263 3.21 18.94 -18.58
CA VAL A 263 2.06 19.52 -17.90
C VAL A 263 1.07 18.44 -17.46
N ARG A 264 0.74 17.49 -18.35
CA ARG A 264 -0.15 16.38 -18.03
C ARG A 264 0.44 15.44 -16.98
N GLY A 265 1.72 15.08 -17.11
CA GLY A 265 2.41 14.26 -16.13
C GLY A 265 2.45 14.91 -14.74
N THR A 266 2.69 16.22 -14.69
CA THR A 266 2.65 16.99 -13.44
C THR A 266 1.26 16.98 -12.82
N ARG A 267 0.22 17.28 -13.60
CA ARG A 267 -1.17 17.27 -13.13
C ARG A 267 -1.61 15.89 -12.60
N ALA A 268 -1.27 14.82 -13.31
CA ALA A 268 -1.62 13.45 -12.91
C ALA A 268 -1.03 13.11 -11.53
N ARG A 269 0.22 13.51 -11.26
CA ARG A 269 0.86 13.30 -9.96
C ARG A 269 0.26 14.14 -8.84
N ARG A 270 -0.13 15.39 -9.10
CA ARG A 270 -0.78 16.24 -8.07
C ARG A 270 -2.05 15.61 -7.51
N ARG A 271 -2.82 14.87 -8.32
CA ARG A 271 -4.04 14.18 -7.88
C ARG A 271 -3.79 13.00 -6.93
N GLY A 272 -2.57 12.44 -6.91
CA GLY A 272 -2.27 11.20 -6.20
C GLY A 272 -1.34 11.34 -4.99
N THR A 273 -0.79 12.53 -4.68
CA THR A 273 0.26 12.68 -3.65
C THR A 273 0.13 13.95 -2.83
N ALA A 274 0.39 13.85 -1.51
CA ALA A 274 0.40 14.99 -0.57
C ALA A 274 1.54 16.00 -0.83
N ARG A 275 2.66 15.58 -1.44
CA ARG A 275 3.72 16.49 -1.92
C ARG A 275 3.50 16.81 -3.39
N VAL A 276 3.01 18.02 -3.63
CA VAL A 276 2.59 18.51 -4.93
C VAL A 276 3.81 18.80 -5.84
N PRO A 277 4.06 18.04 -6.93
CA PRO A 277 5.06 18.44 -7.91
C PRO A 277 4.63 19.75 -8.58
N LYS A 278 5.59 20.67 -8.71
CA LYS A 278 5.43 21.96 -9.38
C LYS A 278 5.91 21.83 -10.82
N LEU A 279 5.35 22.63 -11.72
CA LEU A 279 5.92 22.72 -13.07
C LEU A 279 7.36 23.24 -13.02
N PRO A 280 8.22 22.81 -13.97
CA PRO A 280 9.57 23.35 -14.09
C PRO A 280 9.57 24.86 -14.35
N ARG A 281 10.65 25.49 -13.91
CA ARG A 281 11.02 26.86 -14.31
C ARG A 281 11.31 26.93 -15.81
N LEU A 282 11.22 28.12 -16.41
CA LEU A 282 11.53 28.30 -17.84
C LEU A 282 12.99 27.93 -18.13
N SER A 283 13.90 28.34 -17.25
CA SER A 283 15.31 27.94 -17.28
C SER A 283 15.50 26.41 -17.24
N THR A 284 14.72 25.69 -16.44
CA THR A 284 14.72 24.21 -16.42
C THR A 284 14.15 23.61 -17.70
N LEU A 285 13.06 24.17 -18.23
CA LEU A 285 12.48 23.74 -19.51
C LEU A 285 13.49 23.87 -20.65
N ARG A 286 14.24 24.97 -20.69
CA ARG A 286 15.33 25.16 -21.65
C ARG A 286 16.33 23.99 -21.62
N HIS A 287 16.77 23.57 -20.44
CA HIS A 287 17.66 22.41 -20.30
C HIS A 287 16.99 21.09 -20.72
N ILE A 288 15.68 20.92 -20.47
CA ILE A 288 14.93 19.76 -20.94
C ILE A 288 14.93 19.72 -22.47
N PHE A 289 14.68 20.84 -23.13
CA PHE A 289 14.68 20.92 -24.60
C PHE A 289 16.06 20.65 -25.21
N ILE A 290 17.14 21.14 -24.59
CA ILE A 290 18.50 20.78 -25.01
C ILE A 290 18.69 19.26 -24.93
N ASN A 291 18.32 18.64 -23.81
CA ASN A 291 18.55 17.21 -23.60
C ASN A 291 17.66 16.31 -24.48
N VAL A 292 16.43 16.71 -24.73
CA VAL A 292 15.45 15.89 -25.47
C VAL A 292 15.53 16.13 -26.97
N ARG A 293 15.72 17.38 -27.39
CA ARG A 293 15.58 17.85 -28.78
C ARG A 293 16.88 18.41 -29.36
N GLN A 294 17.94 18.56 -28.57
CA GLN A 294 19.19 19.22 -28.98
C GLN A 294 18.96 20.64 -29.51
N HIS A 295 17.98 21.35 -28.94
CA HIS A 295 17.61 22.69 -29.36
C HIS A 295 17.57 23.65 -28.17
N LEU A 296 18.13 24.84 -28.36
CA LEU A 296 18.18 25.92 -27.38
C LEU A 296 17.11 26.96 -27.70
N TYR A 297 16.03 26.97 -26.93
CA TYR A 297 15.01 28.02 -27.01
C TYR A 297 15.35 29.19 -26.07
N ASP A 298 14.99 30.41 -26.49
CA ASP A 298 14.93 31.56 -25.60
C ASP A 298 13.79 31.39 -24.57
N LEU A 299 13.82 32.17 -23.49
CA LEU A 299 12.82 32.03 -22.44
C LEU A 299 11.44 32.54 -22.88
N SER A 300 11.37 33.55 -23.75
CA SER A 300 10.12 34.11 -24.31
C SER A 300 9.37 33.07 -25.14
N THR A 301 10.03 32.39 -26.07
CA THR A 301 9.41 31.33 -26.88
C THR A 301 8.97 30.17 -25.99
N LEU A 302 9.76 29.80 -24.98
CA LEU A 302 9.35 28.75 -24.02
C LEU A 302 8.11 29.15 -23.22
N TYR A 303 8.02 30.41 -22.81
CA TYR A 303 6.85 30.93 -22.12
C TYR A 303 5.60 30.86 -23.00
N ASP A 304 5.69 31.29 -24.26
CA ASP A 304 4.57 31.24 -25.20
C ASP A 304 4.14 29.80 -25.49
N LEU A 305 5.10 28.90 -25.68
CA LEU A 305 4.87 27.46 -25.86
C LEU A 305 4.13 26.83 -24.67
N VAL A 306 4.46 27.26 -23.45
CA VAL A 306 3.83 26.75 -22.22
C VAL A 306 2.43 27.31 -22.00
N ARG A 307 2.16 28.55 -22.44
CA ARG A 307 0.84 29.18 -22.37
C ARG A 307 -0.13 28.71 -23.45
N THR A 308 0.40 28.27 -24.59
CA THR A 308 -0.37 27.73 -25.70
C THR A 308 -0.05 26.26 -25.94
N PRO A 309 -0.27 25.38 -24.94
CA PRO A 309 -0.06 23.96 -25.16
C PRO A 309 -0.96 23.50 -26.32
N GLY A 310 -0.46 22.60 -27.17
CA GLY A 310 -1.17 22.12 -28.36
C GLY A 310 -2.55 21.50 -28.08
N SER A 311 -2.89 21.26 -26.81
CA SER A 311 -4.17 20.72 -26.35
C SER A 311 -5.09 21.80 -25.76
N THR A 312 -6.37 21.76 -26.16
CA THR A 312 -7.47 22.59 -25.62
C THR A 312 -8.02 22.13 -24.25
N ASP A 313 -7.38 21.19 -23.54
CA ASP A 313 -7.85 20.69 -22.24
C ASP A 313 -7.98 21.82 -21.20
N PRO A 314 -9.22 22.26 -20.86
CA PRO A 314 -9.43 23.40 -19.98
C PRO A 314 -8.94 23.11 -18.56
N GLY A 315 -8.81 21.84 -18.18
CA GLY A 315 -8.35 21.45 -16.87
C GLY A 315 -6.85 21.63 -16.64
N LEU A 316 -6.07 21.98 -17.66
CA LEU A 316 -4.65 22.33 -17.52
C LEU A 316 -4.44 23.79 -17.12
N ARG A 317 -5.40 24.68 -17.43
CA ARG A 317 -5.27 26.13 -17.19
C ARG A 317 -4.98 26.49 -15.74
N PRO A 318 -5.64 25.91 -14.72
CA PRO A 318 -5.36 26.26 -13.32
C PRO A 318 -3.90 25.97 -12.92
N LEU A 319 -3.35 24.84 -13.40
CA LEU A 319 -1.96 24.48 -13.13
C LEU A 319 -0.99 25.46 -13.78
N LEU A 320 -1.27 25.91 -15.00
CA LEU A 320 -0.43 26.91 -15.69
C LEU A 320 -0.50 28.27 -14.98
N SER A 321 -1.70 28.72 -14.60
CA SER A 321 -1.88 30.02 -13.92
C SER A 321 -1.17 30.09 -12.57
N GLU A 322 -1.07 28.97 -11.84
CA GLU A 322 -0.32 28.92 -10.57
C GLU A 322 1.18 29.23 -10.72
N HIS A 323 1.74 29.07 -11.92
CA HIS A 323 3.16 29.24 -12.20
C HIS A 323 3.48 30.49 -13.03
N ASP A 324 2.48 31.14 -13.61
CA ASP A 324 2.61 32.26 -14.55
C ASP A 324 3.44 33.42 -13.98
N ALA A 325 3.15 33.84 -12.74
CA ALA A 325 3.88 34.94 -12.08
C ALA A 325 5.38 34.64 -11.90
N GLY A 326 5.74 33.39 -11.61
CA GLY A 326 7.14 32.98 -11.44
C GLY A 326 7.89 32.96 -12.77
N TRP A 327 7.21 32.56 -13.85
CA TRP A 327 7.79 32.57 -15.20
C TRP A 327 7.94 33.99 -15.76
N LEU A 328 6.95 34.87 -15.54
CA LEU A 328 7.05 36.29 -15.89
C LEU A 328 8.22 36.97 -15.18
N GLU A 329 8.46 36.63 -13.91
CA GLU A 329 9.62 37.14 -13.20
C GLU A 329 10.95 36.62 -13.78
N GLU A 330 11.02 35.35 -14.16
CA GLU A 330 12.19 34.81 -14.89
C GLU A 330 12.43 35.54 -16.22
N LEU A 331 11.38 35.86 -16.97
CA LEU A 331 11.51 36.64 -18.21
C LEU A 331 12.05 38.05 -17.97
N ARG A 332 11.56 38.74 -16.95
CA ARG A 332 12.06 40.09 -16.60
C ARG A 332 13.53 40.05 -16.20
N VAL A 333 13.91 39.07 -15.38
CA VAL A 333 15.31 38.89 -14.97
C VAL A 333 16.18 38.60 -16.21
N ASP A 334 15.77 37.70 -17.09
CA ASP A 334 16.50 37.37 -18.32
C ASP A 334 16.64 38.58 -19.26
N GLU A 335 15.61 39.43 -19.38
CA GLU A 335 15.68 40.67 -20.16
C GLU A 335 16.63 41.71 -19.55
N ILE A 336 16.61 41.86 -18.22
CA ILE A 336 17.54 42.76 -17.51
C ILE A 336 18.99 42.25 -17.66
N GLU A 337 19.21 40.96 -17.45
CA GLU A 337 20.52 40.32 -17.61
C GLU A 337 21.00 40.38 -19.07
N GLY A 338 20.10 40.24 -20.05
CA GLY A 338 20.38 40.41 -21.47
C GLY A 338 20.86 41.82 -21.80
N ARG A 339 20.12 42.86 -21.36
CA ARG A 339 20.52 44.27 -21.54
C ARG A 339 21.84 44.58 -20.85
N GLU A 340 22.09 44.04 -19.66
CA GLU A 340 23.38 44.17 -19.00
C GLU A 340 24.49 43.46 -19.79
N GLY A 341 24.22 42.26 -20.30
CA GLY A 341 25.12 41.51 -21.15
C GLY A 341 25.52 42.27 -22.42
N GLU A 342 24.56 42.89 -23.09
CA GLU A 342 24.80 43.75 -24.25
C GLU A 342 25.68 44.95 -23.90
N ARG A 343 25.40 45.63 -22.77
CA ARG A 343 26.25 46.73 -22.28
C ARG A 343 27.69 46.27 -22.01
N ARG A 344 27.88 45.11 -21.37
CA ARG A 344 29.20 44.54 -21.11
C ARG A 344 29.90 44.09 -22.38
N PHE A 345 29.17 43.57 -23.35
CA PHE A 345 29.70 43.18 -24.64
C PHE A 345 30.12 44.39 -25.48
N ALA A 346 29.34 45.48 -25.49
CA ALA A 346 29.73 46.73 -26.11
C ALA A 346 31.01 47.32 -25.47
N ALA A 347 31.13 47.25 -24.14
CA ALA A 347 32.35 47.64 -23.44
C ALA A 347 33.56 46.77 -23.85
N LEU A 348 33.36 45.45 -24.02
CA LEU A 348 34.40 44.57 -24.56
C LEU A 348 34.83 45.00 -25.97
N GLN A 349 33.87 45.28 -26.86
CA GLN A 349 34.17 45.73 -28.23
C GLN A 349 34.96 47.05 -28.22
N GLN A 350 34.63 47.99 -27.32
CA GLN A 350 35.36 49.24 -27.17
C GLN A 350 36.80 49.00 -26.69
N ILE A 351 36.99 48.18 -25.64
CA ILE A 351 38.32 47.84 -25.13
C ILE A 351 39.17 47.17 -26.22
N MET A 352 38.56 46.31 -27.04
CA MET A 352 39.24 45.68 -28.16
C MET A 352 39.64 46.69 -29.23
N ALA A 353 38.77 47.66 -29.56
CA ALA A 353 39.09 48.72 -30.49
C ALA A 353 40.25 49.60 -29.98
N ASP A 354 40.24 49.98 -28.70
CA ASP A 354 41.29 50.78 -28.05
C ASP A 354 42.66 50.07 -28.05
N LEU A 355 42.65 48.74 -28.05
CA LEU A 355 43.84 47.89 -28.14
C LEU A 355 44.30 47.63 -29.59
N GLY A 356 43.65 48.21 -30.59
CA GLY A 356 43.98 48.04 -32.00
C GLY A 356 43.37 46.80 -32.66
N TYR A 357 42.37 46.17 -32.04
CA TYR A 357 41.66 44.99 -32.55
C TYR A 357 40.24 45.30 -33.05
N ALA A 358 40.00 46.50 -33.59
CA ALA A 358 38.68 46.92 -34.05
C ALA A 358 38.10 46.00 -35.14
N ASP A 359 38.95 45.48 -36.03
CA ASP A 359 38.59 44.52 -37.08
C ASP A 359 38.09 43.19 -36.52
N LEU A 360 38.64 42.76 -35.37
CA LEU A 360 38.23 41.56 -34.66
C LEU A 360 36.92 41.78 -33.90
N ALA A 361 36.77 42.94 -33.25
CA ALA A 361 35.63 43.28 -32.39
C ALA A 361 34.30 43.27 -33.14
N GLY A 362 34.29 43.78 -34.39
CA GLY A 362 33.09 43.80 -35.24
C GLY A 362 32.61 42.43 -35.72
N ARG A 363 33.43 41.38 -35.57
CA ARG A 363 33.12 40.00 -35.98
C ARG A 363 32.70 39.10 -34.83
N LEU A 364 32.69 39.63 -33.60
CA LEU A 364 32.24 38.89 -32.44
C LEU A 364 30.74 39.08 -32.24
N SER A 365 30.10 38.10 -31.62
CA SER A 365 28.73 38.27 -31.10
C SER A 365 28.63 37.82 -29.65
N LEU A 366 27.73 38.45 -28.91
CA LEU A 366 27.36 37.99 -27.57
C LEU A 366 26.63 36.65 -27.68
N SER A 367 27.01 35.68 -26.85
CA SER A 367 26.28 34.42 -26.67
C SER A 367 25.42 34.49 -25.41
N VAL A 368 26.04 34.66 -24.23
CA VAL A 368 25.30 34.80 -22.97
C VAL A 368 26.12 35.53 -21.93
N TYR A 369 25.46 36.31 -21.08
CA TYR A 369 26.07 36.90 -19.89
C TYR A 369 25.52 36.22 -18.64
N LYS A 370 26.41 35.85 -17.70
CA LYS A 370 26.04 35.22 -16.43
C LYS A 370 26.52 36.11 -15.28
N PRO A 371 25.66 37.00 -14.74
CA PRO A 371 26.07 37.97 -13.73
C PRO A 371 26.56 37.30 -12.45
N ARG A 372 25.96 36.17 -12.04
CA ARG A 372 26.35 35.46 -10.81
C ARG A 372 27.78 34.93 -10.82
N THR A 373 28.30 34.55 -11.99
CA THR A 373 29.66 34.04 -12.12
C THR A 373 30.61 35.08 -12.72
N GLY A 374 30.10 36.24 -13.11
CA GLY A 374 30.85 37.25 -13.85
C GLY A 374 31.36 36.73 -15.21
N ASP A 375 30.66 35.77 -15.82
CA ASP A 375 31.07 35.20 -17.10
C ASP A 375 30.39 35.91 -18.27
N LEU A 376 31.18 36.33 -19.27
CA LEU A 376 30.71 36.81 -20.56
C LEU A 376 31.07 35.78 -21.64
N TRP A 377 30.07 35.08 -22.17
CA TRP A 377 30.25 34.12 -23.25
C TRP A 377 30.13 34.83 -24.59
N VAL A 378 31.18 34.71 -25.39
CA VAL A 378 31.27 35.33 -26.71
C VAL A 378 31.45 34.25 -27.78
N ARG A 379 30.79 34.46 -28.92
CA ARG A 379 30.99 33.67 -30.12
C ARG A 379 32.07 34.34 -30.95
N VAL A 380 33.13 33.57 -31.21
CA VAL A 380 34.28 34.00 -32.00
C VAL A 380 34.39 33.05 -33.19
N PRO A 381 34.41 33.56 -34.44
CA PRO A 381 34.66 32.76 -35.62
C PRO A 381 35.92 31.91 -35.47
N GLU A 382 35.89 30.67 -35.95
CA GLU A 382 36.95 29.69 -35.67
C GLU A 382 38.32 30.18 -36.15
N GLU A 383 38.36 30.81 -37.32
CA GLU A 383 39.55 31.39 -37.92
C GLU A 383 40.13 32.58 -37.12
N LEU A 384 39.33 33.19 -36.24
CA LEU A 384 39.71 34.32 -35.39
C LEU A 384 40.06 33.92 -33.96
N ARG A 385 39.75 32.68 -33.53
CA ARG A 385 39.91 32.23 -32.13
C ARG A 385 41.35 32.38 -31.62
N SER A 386 42.33 31.93 -32.39
CA SER A 386 43.76 32.02 -32.00
C SER A 386 44.22 33.46 -31.82
N ARG A 387 43.75 34.36 -32.68
CA ARG A 387 44.07 35.80 -32.63
C ARG A 387 43.37 36.49 -31.45
N PHE A 388 42.12 36.11 -31.16
CA PHE A 388 41.36 36.58 -30.01
C PHE A 388 41.97 36.14 -28.67
N ILE A 389 42.42 34.88 -28.58
CA ILE A 389 43.08 34.36 -27.38
C ILE A 389 44.46 35.01 -27.19
N GLY A 390 45.21 35.18 -28.28
CA GLY A 390 46.59 35.67 -28.26
C GLY A 390 47.60 34.60 -27.83
N ARG A 391 48.89 34.90 -27.99
CA ARG A 391 49.97 33.96 -27.62
C ARG A 391 49.91 33.66 -26.12
N GLN A 392 49.81 32.39 -25.74
CA GLN A 392 49.64 31.94 -24.35
C GLN A 392 48.42 32.58 -23.62
N GLY A 393 47.40 33.02 -24.37
CA GLY A 393 46.23 33.67 -23.79
C GLY A 393 46.45 35.11 -23.34
N SER A 394 47.51 35.78 -23.79
CA SER A 394 47.82 37.15 -23.34
C SER A 394 46.70 38.14 -23.64
N THR A 395 46.13 38.10 -24.85
CA THR A 395 45.06 39.00 -25.29
C THR A 395 43.80 38.78 -24.47
N ILE A 396 43.33 37.54 -24.32
CA ILE A 396 42.11 37.27 -23.55
C ILE A 396 42.28 37.61 -22.06
N LYS A 397 43.47 37.38 -21.47
CA LYS A 397 43.77 37.78 -20.08
C LYS A 397 43.74 39.29 -19.90
N GLU A 398 44.28 40.05 -20.85
CA GLU A 398 44.26 41.51 -20.82
C GLU A 398 42.84 42.06 -20.97
N LEU A 399 42.04 41.48 -21.88
CA LEU A 399 40.62 41.82 -22.04
C LEU A 399 39.83 41.52 -20.77
N GLN A 400 40.02 40.35 -20.16
CA GLN A 400 39.40 39.96 -18.88
C GLN A 400 39.78 40.94 -17.76
N ARG A 401 41.06 41.33 -17.67
CA ARG A 401 41.57 42.26 -16.67
C ARG A 401 40.93 43.65 -16.80
N ARG A 402 40.80 44.17 -18.03
CA ARG A 402 40.20 45.51 -18.28
C ARG A 402 38.69 45.52 -18.13
N LEU A 403 38.02 44.44 -18.56
CA LEU A 403 36.57 44.32 -18.48
C LEU A 403 36.09 44.00 -17.06
N GLY A 404 36.96 43.40 -16.22
CA GLY A 404 36.62 42.94 -14.88
C GLY A 404 35.71 41.71 -14.88
N LEU A 405 35.67 40.95 -15.97
CA LEU A 405 34.81 39.79 -16.17
C LEU A 405 35.62 38.61 -16.74
N THR A 406 35.14 37.40 -16.50
CA THR A 406 35.69 36.19 -17.14
C THR A 406 35.08 36.02 -18.52
N ILE A 407 35.89 36.15 -19.57
CA ILE A 407 35.47 35.94 -20.95
C ILE A 407 35.59 34.45 -21.29
N LYS A 408 34.52 33.83 -21.77
CA LYS A 408 34.46 32.43 -22.19
C LYS A 408 34.06 32.32 -23.66
N LEU A 409 34.61 31.33 -24.35
CA LEU A 409 34.33 31.07 -25.76
C LEU A 409 33.22 30.02 -25.87
N GLU A 410 32.17 30.33 -26.63
CA GLU A 410 31.17 29.33 -26.98
C GLU A 410 31.78 28.32 -27.96
N LYS A 411 31.79 27.04 -27.56
CA LYS A 411 32.13 25.92 -28.45
C LYS A 411 30.88 25.63 -29.29
N LEU A 412 30.81 26.21 -30.48
CA LEU A 412 30.08 25.61 -31.59
C LEU A 412 30.85 24.39 -32.06
#